data_AF-A0A962UJZ9-F1
#
_entry.id   AF-A0A962UJZ9-F1
#
_cell.length_a   1.000
_cell.length_b   1.000
_cell.length_c   1.000
_cell.angle_alpha   90.00
_cell.angle_beta   90.00
_cell.angle_gamma   90.00
#
_symmetry.space_group_name_H-M   'P 1'
#
loop_
_entity.id
_entity.type
_entity.pdbx_description
1 polymer ?
#
loop_
_entity_poly.entity_id
_entity_poly.type
_entity_poly.pdbx_seq_one_letter_code
_entity_poly.pdbx_strand_id
1 'polypeptide(L)'
;MGVSKIEWTEQTWNPVTGCAKVSPICKHCYMQPEWALALRDHCRATGVAFTFKQWGAWGPDGVRRDQKANGRLLAGQVWDERPELSG
;
A
#
# COMPACT_ATOMS: atom_id res chain seq x y z
N MET A 1 -14.76 -17.15 2.85
CA MET A 1 -13.84 -17.74 3.84
C MET A 1 -12.68 -18.33 3.05
N GLY A 2 -11.46 -17.81 3.25
CA GLY A 2 -10.28 -18.28 2.53
C GLY A 2 -9.62 -19.41 3.32
N VAL A 3 -9.23 -20.47 2.62
CA VAL A 3 -8.46 -21.57 3.23
C VAL A 3 -7.07 -21.04 3.57
N SER A 4 -6.64 -21.26 4.82
CA SER A 4 -5.34 -20.79 5.29
C SER A 4 -4.23 -21.67 4.70
N LYS A 5 -3.02 -21.12 4.53
CA LYS A 5 -1.82 -21.90 4.13
C LYS A 5 -1.12 -22.58 5.31
N ILE A 6 -1.74 -22.57 6.48
CA ILE A 6 -1.20 -23.13 7.71
C ILE A 6 -1.88 -24.48 7.91
N GLU A 7 -1.08 -25.54 7.90
CA GLU A 7 -1.55 -26.93 7.71
C GLU A 7 -2.50 -27.43 8.80
N TRP A 8 -2.43 -26.84 9.99
CA TRP A 8 -3.27 -27.18 11.15
C TRP A 8 -4.49 -26.25 11.32
N THR A 9 -4.70 -25.27 10.43
CA THR A 9 -5.79 -24.30 10.54
C THR A 9 -6.83 -24.54 9.44
N GLU A 10 -7.94 -25.18 9.81
CA GLU A 10 -9.05 -25.47 8.89
C GLU A 10 -9.82 -24.21 8.47
N GLN A 11 -9.85 -23.17 9.31
CA GLN A 11 -10.53 -21.90 9.03
C GLN A 11 -9.77 -20.71 9.64
N THR A 12 -9.53 -19.68 8.84
CA THR A 12 -9.05 -18.38 9.34
C THR A 12 -10.24 -17.44 9.52
N TRP A 13 -10.60 -17.16 10.77
CA TRP A 13 -11.55 -16.09 11.08
C TRP A 13 -10.81 -14.75 11.14
N ASN A 14 -11.07 -13.89 10.17
CA ASN A 14 -10.59 -12.51 10.17
C ASN A 14 -11.75 -11.58 10.54
N PRO A 15 -11.83 -11.07 11.78
CA PRO A 15 -12.92 -10.19 12.22
C PRO A 15 -12.90 -8.82 11.55
N VAL A 16 -11.83 -8.48 10.82
CA VAL A 16 -11.70 -7.26 10.04
C VAL A 16 -11.57 -7.60 8.56
N THR A 17 -12.70 -7.65 7.87
CA THR A 17 -12.72 -7.63 6.40
C THR A 17 -12.38 -6.20 5.96
N GLY A 18 -11.28 -6.04 5.22
CA GLY A 18 -10.69 -4.74 4.88
C GLY A 18 -11.71 -3.63 4.56
N CYS A 19 -11.37 -2.41 5.00
CA CYS A 19 -12.27 -1.27 5.02
C CYS A 19 -12.85 -0.97 3.62
N ALA A 20 -14.18 -1.03 3.49
CA ALA A 20 -14.92 -0.57 2.32
C ALA A 20 -15.15 0.95 2.43
N LYS A 21 -15.21 1.67 1.31
CA LYS A 21 -15.39 3.13 1.29
C LYS A 21 -16.86 3.48 1.58
N VAL A 22 -17.27 3.31 2.84
CA VAL A 22 -18.68 3.44 3.25
C VAL A 22 -19.06 4.89 3.59
N SER A 23 -18.09 5.70 4.02
CA SER A 23 -18.37 7.05 4.53
C SER A 23 -17.18 8.01 4.36
N PRO A 24 -17.39 9.33 4.55
CA PRO A 24 -16.34 10.35 4.40
C PRO A 24 -15.14 10.15 5.33
N ILE A 25 -15.33 9.50 6.48
CA ILE A 25 -14.23 9.18 7.40
C ILE A 25 -13.26 8.12 6.82
N CYS A 26 -13.70 7.34 5.84
CA CYS A 26 -12.83 6.39 5.13
C CYS A 26 -11.86 7.09 4.16
N LYS A 27 -12.00 8.40 3.90
CA LYS A 27 -11.13 9.15 2.97
C LYS A 27 -9.64 9.05 3.32
N HIS A 28 -9.30 8.94 4.60
CA HIS A 28 -7.92 8.82 5.08
C HIS A 28 -7.52 7.39 5.46
N CYS A 29 -8.42 6.41 5.30
CA CYS A 29 -8.17 5.02 5.66
C CYS A 29 -7.35 4.27 4.58
N TYR A 30 -7.20 4.84 3.40
CA TYR A 30 -6.50 4.24 2.26
C TYR A 30 -5.44 5.19 1.70
N MET A 31 -4.40 4.59 1.11
CA MET A 31 -3.35 5.33 0.44
C MET A 31 -3.92 6.03 -0.80
N GLN A 32 -3.78 7.35 -0.86
CA GLN A 32 -4.08 8.15 -2.06
C GLN A 32 -2.79 8.44 -2.83
N PRO A 33 -2.81 8.46 -4.18
CA PRO A 33 -1.65 8.82 -5.01
C PRO A 33 -1.01 10.15 -4.62
N GLU A 34 -1.81 11.16 -4.35
CA GLU A 34 -1.36 12.50 -4.00
C GLU A 34 -0.55 12.49 -2.71
N TRP A 35 -0.97 11.70 -1.73
CA TRP A 35 -0.26 11.56 -0.46
C TRP A 35 1.08 10.86 -0.63
N ALA A 36 1.13 9.77 -1.41
CA ALA A 36 2.37 9.05 -1.67
C ALA A 36 3.39 9.91 -2.45
N LEU A 37 2.92 10.75 -3.38
CA LEU A 37 3.76 11.71 -4.10
C LEU A 37 4.27 12.83 -3.18
N ALA A 38 3.43 13.38 -2.30
CA ALA A 38 3.85 14.38 -1.32
C ALA A 38 4.92 13.82 -0.36
N LEU A 39 4.76 12.56 0.07
CA LEU A 39 5.75 11.87 0.90
C LEU A 39 7.09 11.71 0.16
N ARG A 40 7.06 11.28 -1.11
CA ARG A 40 8.26 11.20 -1.96
C ARG A 40 8.97 12.56 -2.04
N ASP A 41 8.22 13.62 -2.31
CA ASP A 41 8.80 14.96 -2.46
C ASP A 41 9.43 15.44 -1.16
N HIS A 42 8.82 15.11 -0.02
CA HIS A 42 9.39 15.38 1.30
C HIS A 42 10.70 14.59 1.55
N CYS A 43 10.72 13.29 1.24
CA CYS A 43 11.93 12.47 1.35
C CYS A 43 13.08 13.06 0.51
N ARG A 44 12.78 13.50 -0.71
CA ARG A 44 13.78 14.10 -1.61
C ARG A 44 14.30 15.44 -1.11
N ALA A 45 13.40 16.28 -0.59
CA ALA A 45 13.79 17.56 -0.01
C ALA A 45 14.69 17.41 1.23
N THR A 46 14.63 16.26 1.89
CA THR A 46 15.40 15.95 3.10
C THR A 46 16.61 15.03 2.85
N GLY A 47 16.85 14.63 1.59
CA GLY A 47 17.95 13.71 1.24
C GLY A 47 17.73 12.28 1.73
N VAL A 48 16.50 11.88 2.05
CA VAL A 48 16.14 10.53 2.48
C VAL A 48 15.74 9.71 1.25
N ALA A 49 16.30 8.51 1.11
CA ALA A 49 15.95 7.59 0.04
C ALA A 49 14.47 7.15 0.13
N PHE A 50 13.74 7.28 -0.98
CA PHE A 50 12.33 6.91 -1.08
C PHE A 50 12.14 5.55 -1.79
N THR A 51 11.55 4.59 -1.08
CA THR A 51 11.09 3.31 -1.66
C THR A 51 9.57 3.18 -1.55
N PHE A 52 8.93 2.80 -2.66
CA PHE A 52 7.51 2.49 -2.72
C PHE A 52 7.29 1.01 -3.04
N LYS A 53 6.95 0.23 -2.00
CA LYS A 53 6.86 -1.24 -2.10
C LYS A 53 5.67 -1.72 -2.92
N GLN A 54 4.45 -1.28 -2.58
CA GLN A 54 3.20 -1.66 -3.25
C GLN A 54 1.99 -0.90 -2.72
N TRP A 55 0.92 -0.89 -3.51
CA TRP A 55 -0.41 -0.45 -3.07
C TRP A 55 -1.03 -1.40 -2.05
N GLY A 56 -2.05 -0.93 -1.34
CA GLY A 56 -2.88 -1.75 -0.45
C GLY A 56 -4.02 -2.44 -1.19
N ALA A 57 -5.15 -2.66 -0.51
CA ALA A 57 -6.37 -3.18 -1.14
C ALA A 57 -6.99 -2.19 -2.14
N TRP A 58 -6.68 -0.90 -2.01
CA TRP A 58 -7.11 0.15 -2.94
C TRP A 58 -5.95 0.52 -3.85
N GLY A 59 -6.20 0.42 -5.16
CA GLY A 59 -5.25 0.86 -6.18
C GLY A 59 -5.24 2.38 -6.34
N PRO A 60 -4.29 2.91 -7.12
CA PRO A 60 -4.21 4.35 -7.41
C PRO A 60 -5.41 4.87 -8.20
N ASP A 61 -6.12 3.96 -8.90
CA ASP A 61 -7.38 4.23 -9.61
C ASP A 61 -8.60 4.30 -8.66
N GLY A 62 -8.39 4.12 -7.35
CA GLY A 62 -9.46 4.12 -6.37
C GLY A 62 -10.37 2.89 -6.47
N VAL A 63 -9.93 1.83 -7.14
CA VAL A 63 -10.67 0.56 -7.23
C VAL A 63 -10.08 -0.44 -6.24
N ARG A 64 -10.96 -1.16 -5.55
CA ARG A 64 -10.59 -2.20 -4.59
C ARG A 64 -10.29 -3.51 -5.31
N ARG A 65 -9.08 -4.06 -5.13
CA ARG A 65 -8.64 -5.36 -5.67
C ARG A 65 -7.73 -6.07 -4.68
N ASP A 66 -7.28 -7.28 -5.03
CA ASP A 66 -6.21 -7.95 -4.27
C ASP A 66 -4.94 -7.09 -4.31
N GLN A 67 -4.20 -7.07 -3.20
CA GLN A 67 -3.00 -6.24 -3.08
C GLN A 67 -1.97 -6.54 -4.17
N LYS A 68 -1.84 -7.81 -4.58
CA LYS A 68 -0.91 -8.23 -5.63
C LYS A 68 -1.32 -7.68 -7.00
N ALA A 69 -2.61 -7.44 -7.22
CA ALA A 69 -3.14 -6.92 -8.48
C ALA A 69 -2.89 -5.41 -8.65
N ASN A 70 -2.80 -4.66 -7.54
CA ASN A 70 -2.57 -3.22 -7.60
C ASN A 70 -1.09 -2.85 -7.87
N GLY A 71 -0.18 -3.80 -7.66
CA GLY A 71 1.24 -3.64 -8.00
C GLY A 71 1.95 -2.53 -7.21
N ARG A 72 3.04 -2.01 -7.79
CA ARG A 72 3.97 -1.08 -7.14
C ARG A 72 4.27 0.20 -7.91
N LEU A 73 3.47 0.51 -8.93
CA LEU A 73 3.67 1.72 -9.72
C LEU A 73 3.04 2.91 -9.00
N LEU A 74 3.84 3.94 -8.73
CA LEU A 74 3.38 5.23 -8.25
C LEU A 74 3.65 6.25 -9.36
N ALA A 75 2.60 6.90 -9.87
CA ALA A 75 2.65 7.77 -11.05
C ALA A 75 3.29 7.11 -12.28
N GLY A 76 2.99 5.82 -12.52
CA GLY A 76 3.50 5.06 -13.66
C GLY A 76 4.96 4.60 -13.54
N GLN A 77 5.64 4.90 -12.43
CA GLN A 77 7.03 4.53 -12.20
C GLN A 77 7.19 3.65 -10.95
N VAL A 78 8.24 2.83 -10.97
CA VAL A 78 8.76 2.14 -9.78
C VAL A 78 9.68 3.08 -9.00
N TRP A 79 9.61 3.04 -7.68
CA TRP A 79 10.49 3.80 -6.78
C TRP A 79 11.18 2.83 -5.81
N ASP A 80 12.45 2.51 -6.06
CA ASP A 80 13.25 1.57 -5.27
C ASP A 80 14.58 2.23 -4.83
N GLU A 81 14.54 3.49 -4.37
CA GLU A 81 15.75 4.19 -3.94
C GLU A 81 16.30 3.52 -2.66
N ARG A 82 17.59 3.18 -2.65
CA ARG A 82 18.28 2.64 -1.46
C ARG A 82 19.01 3.76 -0.71
N PRO A 83 18.98 3.76 0.64
CA PRO A 83 19.83 4.66 1.40
C PRO A 83 21.30 4.31 1.15
N GLU A 84 22.14 5.33 1.08
CA GLU A 84 23.58 5.14 1.08
C GLU A 84 23.97 4.61 2.47
N LEU A 85 24.68 3.48 2.50
CA LEU A 85 25.24 2.97 3.74
C LEU A 85 26.39 3.91 4.11
N SER A 86 26.19 4.75 5.12
CA SER A 86 27.28 5.49 5.76
C SER A 86 28.26 4.46 6.33
N GLY A 87 29.42 4.33 5.69
CA GLY A 87 30.54 3.49 6.12
C GLY A 87 31.30 4.08 7.30
#